data_AF-A0A951GY47-F1
#
_entry.id   AF-A0A951GY47-F1
#
_cell.length_a   1.000
_cell.length_b   1.000
_cell.length_c   1.000
_cell.angle_alpha   90.00
_cell.angle_beta   90.00
_cell.angle_gamma   90.00
#
_symmetry.space_group_name_H-M   'P 1'
#
loop_
_entity.id
_entity.type
_entity.pdbx_description
1 polymer ?
#
loop_
_entity_poly.entity_id
_entity_poly.type
_entity_poly.pdbx_seq_one_letter_code
_entity_poly.pdbx_strand_id
1 'polypeptide(L)'
;GYRIGYVRPIAAATPAKISFGAVLDVAKGGKHVTTVTTSRGFYPSQDPTLGVIGRFFNGSSDSQVGLRAGLTKDIWTVINPDLTPLQPLIAEGDRVFAAALGQAMTRLRAASLSPAHAQSVLAPLWQQRDQAISELAARFISHPWPVEFLLIVDPMVTWIWLGALVIAIGGLIALWPIPALARRRAAAAYRARGAASRSLPAREPA
;
A
#
# COMPACT_ATOMS: atom_id res chain seq x y z
N GLY A 1 12.90 -22.65 -5.05
CA GLY A 1 12.94 -21.22 -4.71
C GLY A 1 11.77 -20.49 -5.35
N TYR A 2 11.54 -19.23 -4.95
CA TYR A 2 10.71 -18.29 -5.70
C TYR A 2 11.50 -17.73 -6.89
N ARG A 3 10.80 -17.43 -7.98
CA ARG A 3 11.31 -16.69 -9.13
C ARG A 3 10.46 -15.43 -9.25
N ILE A 4 11.12 -14.28 -9.34
CA ILE A 4 10.46 -12.99 -9.57
C ILE A 4 10.81 -12.55 -10.98
N GLY A 5 9.79 -12.34 -11.81
CA GLY A 5 9.91 -11.78 -13.15
C GLY A 5 9.53 -10.32 -13.14
N TYR A 6 10.40 -9.46 -13.65
CA TYR A 6 10.03 -8.08 -13.95
C TYR A 6 9.11 -8.08 -15.18
N VAL A 7 7.87 -7.60 -15.03
CA VAL A 7 6.88 -7.60 -16.12
C VAL A 7 6.95 -6.29 -16.90
N ARG A 8 6.78 -5.16 -16.20
CA ARG A 8 6.82 -3.83 -16.81
C ARG A 8 7.04 -2.72 -15.78
N PRO A 9 7.66 -1.60 -16.19
CA PRO A 9 7.64 -0.36 -15.40
C PRO A 9 6.24 0.25 -15.41
N ILE A 10 5.94 1.00 -14.36
CA ILE A 10 4.79 1.91 -14.29
C ILE A 10 5.25 3.27 -13.78
N ALA A 11 4.63 4.33 -14.26
CA ALA A 11 4.84 5.68 -13.75
C ALA A 11 3.51 6.44 -13.75
N ALA A 12 3.36 7.37 -12.83
CA ALA A 12 2.23 8.31 -12.81
C ALA A 12 2.73 9.68 -12.35
N ALA A 13 2.26 10.73 -13.01
CA ALA A 13 2.54 12.11 -12.64
C ALA A 13 1.20 12.82 -12.40
N THR A 14 1.10 13.46 -11.24
CA THR A 14 -0.06 14.27 -10.85
C THR A 14 0.45 15.58 -10.23
N PRO A 15 -0.39 16.62 -10.12
CA PRO A 15 0.02 17.85 -9.44
C PRO A 15 0.47 17.63 -7.99
N ALA A 16 -0.03 16.58 -7.33
CA ALA A 16 0.28 16.28 -5.93
C ALA A 16 1.56 15.45 -5.75
N LYS A 17 1.86 14.54 -6.68
CA LYS A 17 3.02 13.63 -6.60
C LYS A 17 3.36 13.00 -7.95
N ILE A 18 4.61 12.57 -8.06
CA ILE A 18 5.09 11.65 -9.10
C ILE A 18 5.29 10.28 -8.45
N SER A 19 5.05 9.19 -9.16
CA SER A 19 5.38 7.85 -8.70
C SER A 19 6.01 7.01 -9.78
N PHE A 20 7.00 6.20 -9.39
CA PHE A 20 7.72 5.25 -10.24
C PHE A 20 7.60 3.87 -9.64
N GLY A 21 7.30 2.86 -10.44
CA GLY A 21 6.97 1.54 -9.94
C GLY A 21 7.20 0.43 -10.94
N ALA A 22 6.87 -0.79 -10.51
CA ALA A 22 6.93 -1.95 -11.37
C ALA A 22 5.82 -2.93 -11.05
N VAL A 23 5.44 -3.69 -12.07
CA VAL A 23 4.64 -4.90 -11.94
C VAL A 23 5.58 -6.10 -11.97
N LEU A 24 5.47 -6.97 -10.98
CA LEU A 24 6.30 -8.15 -10.80
C LEU A 24 5.43 -9.41 -10.86
N ASP A 25 5.90 -10.41 -11.60
CA ASP A 25 5.34 -11.76 -11.60
C ASP A 25 6.09 -12.63 -10.59
N VAL A 26 5.38 -13.39 -9.78
CA VAL A 26 5.97 -14.27 -8.78
C VAL A 26 5.57 -15.69 -9.08
N ALA A 27 6.57 -16.53 -9.34
CA ALA A 27 6.40 -17.96 -9.59
C ALA A 27 7.13 -18.80 -8.53
N LYS A 28 6.63 -20.01 -8.27
CA LYS A 28 7.27 -21.00 -7.39
C LYS A 28 7.19 -22.38 -8.04
N GLY A 29 8.33 -23.03 -8.17
CA GLY A 29 8.39 -24.36 -8.82
C GLY A 29 7.86 -24.35 -10.26
N GLY A 30 8.07 -23.25 -10.98
CA GLY A 30 7.60 -23.08 -12.36
C GLY A 30 6.13 -22.69 -12.51
N LYS A 31 5.34 -22.65 -11.43
CA LYS A 31 3.94 -22.22 -11.46
C LYS A 31 3.79 -20.78 -10.98
N HIS A 32 2.97 -20.00 -11.66
CA HIS A 32 2.56 -18.67 -11.22
C HIS A 32 1.89 -18.74 -9.85
N VAL A 33 2.25 -17.82 -8.97
CA VAL A 33 1.67 -17.66 -7.63
C VAL A 33 0.88 -16.37 -7.58
N THR A 34 1.49 -15.25 -7.98
CA THR A 34 0.87 -13.94 -7.93
C THR A 34 1.53 -12.92 -8.84
N THR A 35 0.80 -11.87 -9.16
CA THR A 35 1.36 -10.59 -9.58
C THR A 35 1.40 -9.64 -8.38
N VAL A 36 2.46 -8.86 -8.24
CA VAL A 36 2.61 -7.82 -7.20
C VAL A 36 2.95 -6.50 -7.88
N THR A 37 2.35 -5.41 -7.42
CA THR A 37 2.66 -4.06 -7.90
C THR A 37 3.29 -3.27 -6.75
N THR A 38 4.42 -2.62 -7.00
CA THR A 38 5.06 -1.72 -6.03
C THR A 38 5.38 -0.39 -6.72
N SER A 39 5.32 0.71 -5.96
CA SER A 39 5.67 2.03 -6.45
C SER A 39 6.37 2.85 -5.37
N ARG A 40 7.17 3.81 -5.76
CA ARG A 40 7.75 4.85 -4.91
C ARG A 40 7.22 6.20 -5.37
N GLY A 41 6.58 6.92 -4.46
CA GLY A 41 6.06 8.27 -4.67
C GLY A 41 7.08 9.32 -4.26
N PHE A 42 7.07 10.45 -4.97
CA PHE A 42 7.88 11.63 -4.73
C PHE A 42 6.93 12.83 -4.65
N TYR A 43 6.96 13.51 -3.50
CA TYR A 43 6.17 14.72 -3.26
C TYR A 43 7.01 15.95 -3.53
N PRO A 44 6.43 17.02 -4.08
CA PRO A 44 7.17 18.24 -4.37
C PRO A 44 7.83 18.83 -3.11
N SER A 45 9.13 19.10 -3.19
CA SER A 45 9.85 19.84 -2.17
C SER A 45 9.45 21.32 -2.14
N GLN A 46 9.52 21.92 -0.96
CA GLN A 46 9.41 23.37 -0.79
C GLN A 46 10.76 24.08 -0.93
N ASP A 47 11.85 23.34 -1.13
CA ASP A 47 13.18 23.90 -1.35
C ASP A 47 13.24 24.63 -2.71
N PRO A 48 13.45 25.96 -2.73
CA PRO A 48 13.50 26.73 -3.96
C PRO A 48 14.74 26.45 -4.82
N THR A 49 15.80 25.86 -4.25
CA THR A 49 17.06 25.59 -4.96
C THR A 49 16.96 24.45 -5.96
N LEU A 50 15.96 23.58 -5.80
CA LEU A 50 15.71 22.41 -6.66
C LEU A 50 15.01 22.76 -7.98
N GLY A 51 14.81 24.04 -8.29
CA GLY A 51 14.10 24.47 -9.49
C GLY A 51 12.59 24.23 -9.42
N VAL A 52 11.88 24.51 -10.50
CA VAL A 52 10.41 24.36 -10.58
C VAL A 52 9.97 22.96 -10.99
N ILE A 53 10.82 22.25 -11.71
CA ILE A 53 10.63 20.87 -12.18
C ILE A 53 11.35 19.94 -11.20
N GLY A 54 12.63 20.19 -10.89
CA GLY A 54 13.43 19.30 -10.04
C GLY A 54 12.88 19.09 -8.64
N ARG A 55 12.13 20.04 -8.08
CA ARG A 55 11.45 19.88 -6.79
C ARG A 55 10.51 18.67 -6.72
N PHE A 56 9.95 18.22 -7.86
CA PHE A 56 9.04 17.07 -7.90
C PHE A 56 9.78 15.72 -7.88
N PHE A 57 11.05 15.69 -8.28
CA PHE A 57 11.87 14.48 -8.38
C PHE A 57 12.82 14.32 -7.19
N ASN A 58 13.18 15.44 -6.54
CA ASN A 58 14.14 15.49 -5.43
C ASN A 58 13.49 15.82 -4.08
N GLY A 59 12.16 15.71 -3.98
CA GLY A 59 11.45 15.94 -2.72
C GLY A 59 11.33 14.70 -1.84
N SER A 60 10.52 14.81 -0.77
CA SER A 60 10.26 13.70 0.14
C SER A 60 9.66 12.51 -0.61
N SER A 61 10.08 11.30 -0.25
CA SER A 61 9.67 10.09 -0.97
C SER A 61 9.10 9.05 -0.03
N ASP A 62 8.02 8.40 -0.46
CA ASP A 62 7.37 7.31 0.24
C ASP A 62 7.34 6.07 -0.66
N SER A 63 7.48 4.89 -0.06
CA SER A 63 7.39 3.63 -0.79
C SER A 63 6.07 2.93 -0.52
N GLN A 64 5.30 2.66 -1.57
CA GLN A 64 4.16 1.76 -1.53
C GLN A 64 4.66 0.32 -1.67
N VAL A 65 4.51 -0.43 -0.58
CA VAL A 65 4.83 -1.85 -0.53
C VAL A 65 3.82 -2.60 -1.40
N GLY A 66 4.34 -3.37 -2.36
CA GLY A 66 3.57 -4.42 -2.98
C GLY A 66 3.37 -5.55 -1.97
N LEU A 67 2.15 -5.69 -1.46
CA LEU A 67 1.79 -6.70 -0.48
C LEU A 67 0.80 -7.70 -1.09
N ARG A 68 1.12 -8.98 -0.97
CA ARG A 68 0.09 -10.03 -1.00
C ARG A 68 0.14 -10.80 0.31
N ALA A 69 -0.86 -10.55 1.15
CA ALA A 69 -1.12 -11.34 2.34
C ALA A 69 -1.93 -12.59 1.95
N GLY A 70 -1.55 -13.75 2.48
CA GLY A 70 -2.25 -15.00 2.20
C GLY A 70 -2.02 -16.06 3.27
N LEU A 71 -2.96 -17.00 3.39
CA LEU A 71 -2.96 -18.05 4.42
C LEU A 71 -1.68 -18.88 4.52
N THR A 72 -0.82 -18.88 3.49
CA THR A 72 0.41 -19.69 3.48
C THR A 72 1.68 -18.91 3.19
N LYS A 73 1.58 -17.67 2.67
CA LYS A 73 2.70 -16.87 2.17
C LYS A 73 2.38 -15.38 2.14
N ASP A 74 3.26 -14.61 2.75
CA ASP A 74 3.26 -13.16 2.66
C ASP A 74 4.47 -12.72 1.84
N ILE A 75 4.21 -12.12 0.69
CA ILE A 75 5.24 -11.56 -0.19
C ILE A 75 5.15 -10.06 -0.09
N TRP A 76 6.25 -9.45 0.32
CA TRP A 76 6.40 -8.02 0.48
C TRP A 76 7.51 -7.57 -0.46
N THR A 77 7.23 -6.55 -1.27
CA THR A 77 8.24 -5.97 -2.14
C THR A 77 8.19 -4.45 -2.15
N VAL A 78 9.36 -3.84 -2.19
CA VAL A 78 9.55 -2.40 -2.30
C VAL A 78 10.51 -2.12 -3.43
N ILE A 79 10.15 -1.15 -4.28
CA ILE A 79 10.99 -0.64 -5.36
C ILE A 79 11.79 0.59 -4.89
N ASN A 80 13.05 0.64 -5.31
CA ASN A 80 13.95 1.77 -5.13
C ASN A 80 14.51 2.17 -6.52
N PRO A 81 13.82 3.05 -7.27
CA PRO A 81 14.28 3.51 -8.57
C PRO A 81 15.41 4.53 -8.44
N ASP A 82 16.46 4.39 -9.25
CA ASP A 82 17.51 5.40 -9.38
C ASP A 82 17.05 6.49 -10.37
N LEU A 83 16.95 7.73 -9.88
CA LEU A 83 16.57 8.90 -10.67
C LEU A 83 17.79 9.72 -11.13
N THR A 84 19.01 9.31 -10.78
CA THR A 84 20.26 9.97 -11.22
C THR A 84 20.32 10.18 -12.74
N PRO A 85 19.91 9.21 -13.58
CA PRO A 85 19.91 9.41 -15.04
C PRO A 85 18.99 10.53 -15.54
N LEU A 86 17.98 10.93 -14.76
CA LEU A 86 17.08 12.03 -15.11
C LEU A 86 17.62 13.41 -14.76
N GLN A 87 18.60 13.50 -13.86
CA GLN A 87 19.05 14.79 -13.32
C GLN A 87 19.51 15.78 -14.40
N PRO A 88 20.26 15.38 -15.46
CA PRO A 88 20.63 16.31 -16.53
C PRO A 88 19.42 16.88 -17.29
N LEU A 89 18.39 16.05 -17.52
CA LEU A 89 17.17 16.46 -18.21
C LEU A 89 16.30 17.37 -17.35
N ILE A 90 16.24 17.07 -16.05
CA ILE A 90 15.55 17.90 -15.05
C ILE A 90 16.22 19.28 -14.98
N ALA A 91 17.55 19.33 -14.83
CA ALA A 91 18.30 20.57 -14.75
C ALA A 91 18.14 21.43 -16.02
N GLU A 92 18.14 20.79 -17.19
CA GLU A 92 17.88 21.48 -18.45
C GLU A 92 16.46 22.06 -18.50
N GLY A 93 15.46 21.27 -18.08
CA GLY A 93 14.08 21.74 -17.96
C GLY A 93 13.95 22.95 -17.02
N ASP A 94 14.60 22.91 -15.86
CA ASP A 94 14.61 24.01 -14.90
C ASP A 94 15.24 25.28 -15.48
N ARG A 95 16.36 25.14 -16.20
CA ARG A 95 17.04 26.25 -16.87
C ARG A 95 16.15 26.90 -17.93
N VAL A 96 15.55 26.09 -18.81
CA VAL A 96 14.64 26.58 -19.87
C VAL A 96 13.41 27.25 -19.27
N PHE A 97 12.82 26.65 -18.24
CA PHE A 97 11.66 27.22 -17.58
C PHE A 97 11.99 28.54 -16.88
N ALA A 98 13.11 28.62 -16.16
CA ALA A 98 13.54 29.85 -15.49
C ALA A 98 13.74 31.00 -16.49
N ALA A 99 14.33 30.71 -17.65
CA ALA A 99 14.47 31.70 -18.72
C ALA A 99 13.11 32.17 -19.25
N ALA A 100 12.17 31.24 -19.52
CA ALA A 100 10.83 31.56 -20.00
C ALA A 100 10.03 32.39 -18.98
N LEU A 101 10.10 32.01 -17.69
CA LEU A 101 9.47 32.73 -16.60
C LEU A 101 10.06 34.15 -16.46
N GLY A 102 11.39 34.27 -16.52
CA GLY A 102 12.07 35.57 -16.48
C GLY A 102 11.62 36.50 -17.59
N GLN A 103 11.51 36.00 -18.83
CA GLN A 103 10.99 36.77 -19.96
C GLN A 103 9.52 37.18 -19.76
N ALA A 104 8.66 36.26 -19.28
CA ALA A 104 7.26 36.56 -19.01
C ALA A 104 7.12 37.64 -17.93
N MET A 105 7.88 37.54 -16.83
CA MET A 105 7.89 38.54 -15.76
C MET A 105 8.37 39.91 -16.24
N THR A 106 9.37 39.98 -17.12
CA THR A 106 9.81 41.24 -17.72
C THR A 106 8.72 41.88 -18.57
N ARG A 107 7.98 41.10 -19.37
CA ARG A 107 6.84 41.61 -20.16
C ARG A 107 5.70 42.09 -19.26
N LEU A 108 5.39 41.35 -18.20
CA LEU A 108 4.37 41.74 -17.21
C LEU A 108 4.70 43.07 -16.53
N ARG A 109 5.96 43.26 -16.13
CA ARG A 109 6.44 44.53 -15.54
C ARG A 109 6.35 45.68 -16.53
N ALA A 110 6.78 45.48 -17.77
CA ALA A 110 6.72 46.51 -18.82
C ALA A 110 5.27 46.94 -19.12
N ALA A 111 4.31 46.01 -19.04
CA ALA A 111 2.91 46.26 -19.29
C ALA A 111 2.12 46.81 -18.08
N SER A 112 2.76 46.98 -16.90
CA SER A 112 2.11 47.47 -15.66
C SER A 112 0.80 46.76 -15.31
N LEU A 113 0.76 45.44 -15.55
CA LEU A 113 -0.48 44.65 -15.42
C LEU A 113 -0.88 44.42 -13.96
N SER A 114 -2.19 44.34 -13.71
CA SER A 114 -2.71 43.97 -12.40
C SER A 114 -2.38 42.51 -12.05
N PRO A 115 -2.27 42.15 -10.75
CA PRO A 115 -1.96 40.78 -10.32
C PRO A 115 -2.92 39.70 -10.87
N ALA A 116 -4.19 40.05 -11.09
CA ALA A 116 -5.18 39.15 -11.68
C ALA A 116 -4.85 38.77 -13.14
N HIS A 117 -4.40 39.73 -13.95
CA HIS A 117 -4.00 39.49 -15.33
C HIS A 117 -2.65 38.79 -15.44
N ALA A 118 -1.75 38.98 -14.45
CA ALA A 118 -0.49 38.25 -14.40
C ALA A 118 -0.70 36.73 -14.34
N GLN A 119 -1.70 36.29 -13.56
CA GLN A 119 -2.01 34.86 -13.41
C GLN A 119 -2.44 34.23 -14.76
N SER A 120 -3.28 34.90 -15.54
CA SER A 120 -3.71 34.40 -16.85
C SER A 120 -2.57 34.33 -17.87
N VAL A 121 -1.61 35.25 -17.80
CA VAL A 121 -0.42 35.24 -18.68
C VAL A 121 0.56 34.13 -18.30
N LEU A 122 0.67 33.81 -17.01
CA LEU A 122 1.56 32.74 -16.53
C LEU A 122 0.92 31.35 -16.61
N ALA A 123 -0.41 31.24 -16.71
CA ALA A 123 -1.10 29.96 -16.76
C ALA A 123 -0.58 28.99 -17.84
N PRO A 124 -0.31 29.42 -19.09
CA PRO A 124 0.26 28.54 -20.11
C PRO A 124 1.66 28.02 -19.74
N LEU A 125 2.49 28.80 -19.05
CA LEU A 125 3.80 28.35 -18.59
C LEU A 125 3.64 27.22 -17.56
N TRP A 126 2.73 27.36 -16.61
CA TRP A 126 2.48 26.31 -15.63
C TRP A 126 1.98 25.02 -16.28
N GLN A 127 1.17 25.11 -17.32
CA GLN A 127 0.75 23.95 -18.10
C GLN A 127 1.94 23.28 -18.82
N GLN A 128 2.85 24.05 -19.41
CA GLN A 128 4.06 23.51 -20.03
C GLN A 128 4.98 22.81 -19.03
N ARG A 129 5.11 23.34 -17.81
CA ARG A 129 5.84 22.69 -16.71
C ARG A 129 5.23 21.32 -16.41
N ASP A 130 3.92 21.25 -16.24
CA ASP A 130 3.23 20.03 -15.84
C ASP A 130 3.32 18.95 -16.94
N GLN A 131 3.27 19.37 -18.21
CA GLN A 131 3.53 18.50 -19.35
C GLN A 131 4.97 17.98 -19.33
N ALA A 132 5.97 18.85 -19.15
CA ALA A 132 7.38 18.46 -19.09
C ALA A 132 7.65 17.47 -17.94
N ILE A 133 7.05 17.68 -16.77
CA ILE A 133 7.12 16.76 -15.63
C ILE A 133 6.55 15.39 -16.02
N SER A 134 5.38 15.37 -16.67
CA SER A 134 4.71 14.13 -17.08
C SER A 134 5.53 13.36 -18.13
N GLU A 135 6.13 14.07 -19.08
CA GLU A 135 7.01 13.48 -20.09
C GLU A 135 8.30 12.93 -19.48
N LEU A 136 8.93 13.65 -18.55
CA LEU A 136 10.10 13.17 -17.80
C LEU A 136 9.76 11.91 -16.99
N ALA A 137 8.59 11.88 -16.35
CA ALA A 137 8.11 10.69 -15.65
C ALA A 137 7.86 9.52 -16.61
N ALA A 138 7.28 9.78 -17.78
CA ALA A 138 7.04 8.75 -18.80
C ALA A 138 8.34 8.15 -19.36
N ARG A 139 9.46 8.87 -19.33
CA ARG A 139 10.77 8.34 -19.76
C ARG A 139 11.21 7.11 -18.97
N PHE A 140 10.80 7.01 -17.70
CA PHE A 140 11.04 5.82 -16.88
C PHE A 140 10.44 4.55 -17.50
N ILE A 141 9.34 4.68 -18.24
CA ILE A 141 8.70 3.55 -18.94
C ILE A 141 9.44 3.21 -20.22
N SER A 142 9.85 4.22 -21.00
CA SER A 142 10.49 4.02 -22.30
C SER A 142 11.98 3.67 -22.22
N HIS A 143 12.64 3.96 -21.10
CA HIS A 143 14.07 3.73 -20.91
C HIS A 143 14.31 2.99 -19.58
N PRO A 144 14.60 1.68 -19.62
CA PRO A 144 14.76 0.90 -18.40
C PRO A 144 16.07 1.27 -17.69
N TRP A 145 15.98 2.11 -16.66
CA TRP A 145 17.10 2.37 -15.76
C TRP A 145 17.29 1.21 -14.78
N PRO A 146 18.49 1.08 -14.18
CA PRO A 146 18.67 0.18 -13.04
C PRO A 146 17.68 0.52 -11.92
N VAL A 147 17.01 -0.51 -11.42
CA VAL A 147 16.06 -0.39 -10.31
C VAL A 147 16.34 -1.49 -9.31
N GLU A 148 16.41 -1.10 -8.04
CA GLU A 148 16.58 -2.05 -6.94
C GLU A 148 15.23 -2.47 -6.38
N PHE A 149 15.13 -3.74 -5.98
CA PHE A 149 13.97 -4.29 -5.32
C PHE A 149 14.38 -4.94 -4.02
N LEU A 150 13.74 -4.53 -2.92
CA LEU A 150 13.75 -5.31 -1.69
C LEU A 150 12.59 -6.31 -1.76
N LEU A 151 12.89 -7.59 -1.57
CA LEU A 151 11.91 -8.67 -1.53
C LEU A 151 12.03 -9.41 -0.20
N ILE A 152 10.92 -9.47 0.52
CA ILE A 152 10.81 -10.21 1.78
C ILE A 152 9.73 -11.27 1.60
N VAL A 153 10.10 -12.51 1.87
CA VAL A 153 9.19 -13.64 1.93
C VAL A 153 9.23 -14.17 3.34
N ASP A 154 8.27 -13.76 4.17
CA ASP A 154 8.21 -14.12 5.59
C ASP A 154 6.93 -14.94 5.86
N PRO A 155 7.05 -16.21 6.33
CA PRO A 155 5.89 -17.01 6.71
C PRO A 155 5.30 -16.68 8.10
N MET A 156 5.77 -15.64 8.80
CA MET A 156 5.34 -15.34 10.18
C MET A 156 3.82 -15.17 10.37
N VAL A 157 3.08 -14.57 9.43
CA VAL A 157 1.61 -14.42 9.59
C VAL A 157 0.91 -15.79 9.55
N THR A 158 1.43 -16.75 8.78
CA THR A 158 0.91 -18.12 8.76
C THR A 158 1.01 -18.77 10.14
N TRP A 159 2.10 -18.51 10.87
CA TRP A 159 2.28 -19.00 12.23
C TRP A 159 1.32 -18.36 13.24
N ILE A 160 0.98 -17.08 13.07
CA ILE A 160 -0.04 -16.41 13.90
C ILE A 160 -1.39 -17.09 13.72
N TRP A 161 -1.80 -17.39 12.48
CA TRP A 161 -3.05 -18.11 12.22
C TRP A 161 -3.04 -19.53 12.76
N LEU A 162 -1.91 -20.26 12.67
CA LEU A 162 -1.75 -21.57 13.30
C LEU A 162 -1.89 -21.48 14.83
N GLY A 163 -1.24 -20.48 15.46
CA GLY A 163 -1.36 -20.24 16.89
C GLY A 163 -2.79 -19.92 17.31
N ALA A 164 -3.48 -19.05 16.57
CA ALA A 164 -4.88 -18.73 16.82
C ALA A 164 -5.79 -19.96 16.70
N LEU A 165 -5.56 -20.84 15.72
CA LEU A 165 -6.29 -22.09 15.56
C LEU A 165 -6.06 -23.04 16.75
N VAL A 166 -4.82 -23.19 17.20
CA VAL A 166 -4.47 -24.00 18.38
C VAL A 166 -5.17 -23.49 19.62
N ILE A 167 -5.17 -22.17 19.85
CA ILE A 167 -5.86 -21.54 20.99
C ILE A 167 -7.37 -21.78 20.90
N ALA A 168 -7.98 -21.60 19.72
CA ALA A 168 -9.40 -21.82 19.52
C ALA A 168 -9.81 -23.28 19.80
N ILE A 169 -9.05 -24.25 19.27
CA ILE A 169 -9.30 -25.68 19.51
C ILE A 169 -9.08 -26.02 20.99
N GLY A 170 -7.99 -25.53 21.59
CA GLY A 170 -7.71 -25.74 23.01
C GLY A 170 -8.82 -25.18 23.91
N GLY A 171 -9.34 -23.99 23.59
CA GLY A 171 -10.48 -23.39 24.28
C GLY A 171 -11.76 -24.22 24.16
N LEU A 172 -12.06 -24.72 22.96
CA LEU A 172 -13.21 -25.61 22.74
C LEU A 172 -13.08 -26.92 23.53
N ILE A 173 -11.88 -27.52 23.59
CA ILE A 173 -11.61 -28.73 24.37
C ILE A 173 -11.76 -28.44 25.87
N ALA A 174 -11.26 -27.29 26.36
CA ALA A 174 -11.37 -26.90 27.76
C ALA A 174 -12.83 -26.67 28.20
N LEU A 175 -13.68 -26.19 27.29
CA LEU A 175 -15.11 -25.99 27.51
C LEU A 175 -15.93 -27.28 27.33
N TRP A 176 -15.30 -28.39 26.91
CA TRP A 176 -16.00 -29.66 26.72
C TRP A 176 -16.54 -30.15 28.07
N PRO A 177 -17.84 -30.48 28.17
CA PRO A 177 -18.43 -30.85 29.44
C PRO A 177 -17.80 -32.14 29.95
N ILE A 178 -17.14 -32.06 31.11
CA ILE A 178 -16.60 -33.23 31.80
C ILE A 178 -17.79 -34.15 32.11
N PRO A 179 -17.85 -35.39 31.56
CA PRO A 179 -19.01 -36.27 31.68
C PRO A 179 -19.33 -36.66 33.13
N ALA A 180 -18.38 -36.48 34.07
CA ALA A 180 -18.62 -36.67 35.50
C ALA A 180 -19.56 -35.61 36.11
N LEU A 181 -19.45 -34.35 35.70
CA LEU A 181 -20.32 -33.27 36.18
C LEU A 181 -21.71 -33.31 35.53
N ALA A 182 -21.77 -33.68 34.24
CA ALA A 182 -23.04 -33.91 33.55
C ALA A 182 -23.82 -35.10 34.16
N ARG A 183 -23.15 -36.22 34.46
CA ARG A 183 -23.77 -37.37 35.14
C ARG A 183 -24.23 -37.05 36.55
N ARG A 184 -23.47 -36.25 37.33
CA ARG A 184 -23.89 -35.82 38.67
C ARG A 184 -25.15 -34.94 38.63
N ARG A 185 -25.25 -34.00 37.68
CA ARG A 185 -26.46 -33.18 37.49
C ARG A 185 -27.67 -34.01 37.06
N ALA A 186 -27.50 -34.97 36.15
CA ALA A 186 -28.55 -35.89 35.74
C ALA A 186 -29.02 -36.79 36.90
N ALA A 187 -28.10 -37.36 37.68
CA ALA A 187 -28.44 -38.19 38.83
C ALA A 187 -29.11 -37.40 39.97
N ALA A 188 -28.75 -36.14 40.17
CA ALA A 188 -29.42 -35.25 41.12
C ALA A 188 -30.86 -34.93 40.67
N ALA A 189 -31.07 -34.63 39.38
CA ALA A 189 -32.40 -34.40 38.82
C ALA A 189 -33.30 -35.64 38.88
N TYR A 190 -32.73 -36.84 38.64
CA TYR A 190 -33.47 -38.10 38.74
C TYR A 190 -33.88 -38.40 40.18
N ARG A 191 -33.00 -38.15 41.16
CA ARG A 191 -33.32 -38.28 42.60
C ARG A 191 -34.40 -37.29 43.06
N ALA A 192 -34.37 -36.05 42.57
CA ALA A 192 -35.38 -35.05 42.89
C ALA A 192 -36.76 -35.44 42.34
N ARG A 193 -36.84 -35.99 41.12
CA ARG A 193 -38.11 -36.54 40.57
C ARG A 193 -38.62 -37.74 41.34
N GLY A 194 -37.73 -38.68 41.71
CA GLY A 194 -38.11 -39.85 42.51
C GLY A 194 -38.64 -39.50 43.90
N ALA A 195 -38.11 -38.42 44.50
CA ALA A 195 -38.62 -37.88 45.77
C ALA A 195 -40.00 -37.24 45.61
N ALA A 196 -40.22 -36.46 44.54
CA ALA A 196 -41.52 -35.82 44.25
C ALA A 196 -42.63 -36.83 43.93
N SER A 197 -42.31 -37.99 43.33
CA SER A 197 -43.28 -39.06 43.07
C SER A 197 -43.68 -39.86 44.32
N ARG A 198 -42.88 -39.83 45.40
CA ARG A 198 -43.22 -40.50 46.67
C ARG A 198 -44.08 -39.64 47.60
N SER A 199 -44.25 -38.35 47.33
CA SER A 199 -44.98 -37.42 48.19
C SER A 199 -46.40 -37.11 47.69
N LEU A 200 -46.98 -37.94 46.82
CA LEU A 200 -48.41 -37.84 46.48
C LEU A 200 -49.21 -38.69 47.48
N PRO A 201 -49.86 -38.10 48.51
CA PRO A 201 -50.76 -38.84 49.37
C PRO A 201 -51.94 -39.37 48.55
N ALA A 202 -52.27 -40.64 48.76
CA ALA A 202 -53.46 -41.26 48.19
C ALA A 202 -54.69 -40.44 48.61
N ARG A 203 -55.41 -39.87 47.64
CA ARG A 203 -56.75 -39.34 47.90
C ARG A 203 -57.67 -40.54 48.13
N GLU A 204 -58.07 -40.76 49.37
CA GLU A 204 -59.17 -41.66 49.67
C GLU A 204 -60.48 -41.05 49.14
N PRO A 205 -61.31 -41.84 48.43
CA PRO A 205 -62.64 -41.42 48.04
C PRO A 205 -63.59 -41.48 49.25
N ALA A 206 -64.42 -40.44 49.38
CA ALA A 206 -65.51 -40.35 50.36
C ALA A 206 -66.71 -41.22 49.97
#